data_AF-K1X6E9-F1
#
_entry.id   AF-K1X6E9-F1
#
_cell.length_a   1.000
_cell.length_b   1.000
_cell.length_c   1.000
_cell.angle_alpha   90.00
_cell.angle_beta   90.00
_cell.angle_gamma   90.00
#
_symmetry.space_group_name_H-M   'P 1'
#
loop_
_entity.id
_entity.type
_entity.pdbx_description
1 polymer ?
#
loop_
_entity_poly.entity_id
_entity_poly.type
_entity_poly.pdbx_seq_one_letter_code
_entity_poly.pdbx_strand_id
1 'polypeptide(L)' 'MGMRKEAKIISKLAFYRRKMNLSQQQLADKLNLTRRQIQYYELYSKTIPLELALKFSVFFKIKPENLLNE' A
#
# COMPACT_ATOMS: atom_id res chain seq x y z
N MET A 1 19.26 25.30 3.35
CA MET A 1 18.32 24.41 4.09
C MET A 1 18.14 23.14 3.27
N GLY A 2 19.12 22.24 3.31
CA GLY A 2 19.08 21.00 2.54
C GLY A 2 18.21 19.99 3.27
N MET A 3 17.05 19.65 2.70
CA MET A 3 16.21 18.57 3.22
C MET A 3 17.07 17.31 3.36
N ARG A 4 17.24 16.84 4.59
CA ARG A 4 17.87 15.55 4.88
C ARG A 4 17.11 14.48 4.08
N LYS A 5 17.82 13.67 3.29
CA LYS A 5 17.30 12.43 2.71
C LYS A 5 17.01 11.46 3.87
N GLU A 6 15.93 11.69 4.61
CA GLU A 6 15.35 10.66 5.44
C GLU A 6 14.88 9.57 4.47
N ALA A 7 15.36 8.34 4.66
CA ALA A 7 14.84 7.19 3.93
C ALA A 7 13.35 7.11 4.25
N LYS A 8 12.52 7.62 3.34
CA LYS A 8 11.06 7.63 3.49
C LYS A 8 10.64 6.18 3.70
N ILE A 9 10.14 5.84 4.87
CA ILE A 9 9.60 4.52 5.15
C ILE A 9 8.47 4.28 4.13
N ILE A 10 8.70 3.38 3.19
CA ILE A 10 7.72 2.98 2.19
C ILE A 10 6.92 1.83 2.82
N SER A 11 5.62 2.03 3.00
CA SER A 11 4.73 0.95 3.44
C SER A 11 4.79 -0.25 2.47
N LYS A 12 4.60 -1.47 2.98
CA LYS A 12 4.60 -2.69 2.15
C LYS A 12 3.59 -2.59 1.00
N LEU A 13 2.42 -1.99 1.25
CA LEU A 13 1.42 -1.70 0.22
C LEU A 13 1.97 -0.81 -0.91
N ALA A 14 2.63 0.31 -0.55
CA ALA A 14 3.24 1.20 -1.54
C ALA A 14 4.36 0.50 -2.33
N PHE A 15 5.14 -0.37 -1.68
CA PHE A 15 6.17 -1.17 -2.33
C PHE A 15 5.59 -2.07 -3.44
N TYR A 16 4.58 -2.88 -3.13
CA TYR A 16 3.96 -3.77 -4.11
C TYR A 16 3.23 -3.02 -5.22
N ARG A 17 2.53 -1.92 -4.89
CA ARG A 17 1.90 -1.07 -5.90
C ARG A 17 2.91 -0.51 -6.90
N ARG A 18 4.05 -0.01 -6.41
CA ARG A 18 5.11 0.54 -7.26
C ARG A 18 5.81 -0.53 -8.09
N LYS A 19 5.98 -1.74 -7.55
CA LYS A 19 6.49 -2.90 -8.30
C LYS A 19 5.60 -3.24 -9.52
N MET A 20 4.31 -2.96 -9.42
CA MET A 20 3.33 -3.12 -10.50
C MET A 20 3.20 -1.87 -11.41
N ASN A 21 4.01 -0.82 -11.21
CA ASN A 21 3.94 0.46 -11.92
C ASN A 21 2.55 1.14 -11.88
N LEU A 22 1.83 1.00 -10.77
CA LEU A 22 0.50 1.60 -10.60
C LEU A 22 0.57 2.91 -9.81
N SER A 23 -0.22 3.90 -10.22
CA SER A 23 -0.57 5.05 -9.39
C SER A 23 -1.52 4.63 -8.25
N GLN A 24 -1.65 5.47 -7.22
CA GLN A 24 -2.63 5.22 -6.14
C GLN A 24 -4.06 5.15 -6.68
N GLN A 25 -4.39 5.97 -7.69
CA GLN A 25 -5.71 5.96 -8.33
C GLN A 25 -5.93 4.63 -9.08
N GLN A 26 -4.96 4.20 -9.88
CA GLN A 26 -5.08 2.96 -10.65
C GLN A 26 -5.23 1.72 -9.76
N LEU A 27 -4.55 1.67 -8.61
CA LEU A 27 -4.76 0.60 -7.64
C LEU A 27 -6.17 0.67 -7.04
N ALA A 28 -6.63 1.87 -6.72
CA ALA A 28 -7.95 2.09 -6.15
C ALA A 28 -9.05 1.63 -7.13
N ASP A 29 -8.94 2.01 -8.41
CA ASP A 29 -9.88 1.63 -9.47
C ASP A 29 -9.94 0.11 -9.64
N LYS A 30 -8.78 -0.57 -9.65
CA LYS A 30 -8.69 -2.04 -9.78
C LYS A 30 -9.30 -2.79 -8.59
N LEU A 31 -9.38 -2.16 -7.43
CA LEU A 31 -9.85 -2.79 -6.20
C LEU A 31 -11.18 -2.22 -5.72
N ASN A 32 -11.84 -1.38 -6.51
CA ASN A 32 -13.06 -0.68 -6.12
C ASN A 32 -12.92 0.01 -4.74
N LEU A 33 -11.83 0.77 -4.58
CA LEU A 33 -11.53 1.60 -3.42
C LEU A 33 -11.38 3.05 -3.87
N THR A 34 -11.32 3.96 -2.91
CA THR A 34 -10.97 5.36 -3.20
C THR A 34 -9.45 5.56 -3.16
N ARG A 35 -8.93 6.49 -3.95
CA ARG A 35 -7.51 6.93 -3.86
C ARG A 35 -7.12 7.33 -2.44
N ARG A 36 -8.05 7.97 -1.72
CA ARG A 36 -7.86 8.40 -0.33
C ARG A 36 -7.64 7.21 0.61
N GLN A 37 -8.38 6.12 0.44
CA GLN A 37 -8.15 4.88 1.21
C GLN A 37 -6.75 4.33 0.94
N ILE A 38 -6.33 4.24 -0.33
CA ILE A 38 -4.98 3.77 -0.67
C ILE A 38 -3.91 4.68 -0.03
N GLN A 39 -4.06 6.00 -0.16
CA GLN A 39 -3.14 6.96 0.46
C GLN A 39 -3.11 6.80 1.99
N TYR A 40 -4.26 6.58 2.63
CA TYR A 40 -4.35 6.37 4.07
C TYR A 40 -3.55 5.16 4.53
N TYR A 41 -3.74 4.01 3.88
CA TYR A 41 -2.99 2.79 4.21
C TYR A 41 -1.50 2.88 3.85
N GLU A 42 -1.14 3.75 2.90
CA GLU A 42 0.26 3.90 2.52
C GLU A 42 1.06 4.84 3.43
N LEU A 43 0.42 5.84 4.03
CA LEU A 43 1.10 6.96 4.70
C LEU A 43 0.75 7.09 6.19
N TYR A 44 -0.47 6.73 6.60
CA TYR A 44 -1.00 7.10 7.91
C TYR A 44 -1.37 5.90 8.77
N SER A 45 -1.82 4.80 8.16
CA SER A 45 -2.21 3.61 8.92
C SER A 45 -1.00 2.77 9.33
N LYS A 46 -0.97 2.34 10.59
CA LYS A 46 -0.02 1.33 11.07
C LYS A 46 -0.41 -0.09 10.67
N THR A 47 -1.72 -0.31 10.47
CA THR A 47 -2.30 -1.65 10.23
C THR A 47 -3.32 -1.60 9.10
N ILE A 48 -3.33 -2.63 8.25
CA ILE A 48 -4.34 -2.82 7.20
C ILE A 48 -5.38 -3.82 7.74
N PRO A 49 -6.68 -3.52 7.69
CA PRO A 49 -7.72 -4.49 8.06
C PRO A 49 -7.56 -5.81 7.30
N LEU A 50 -7.82 -6.95 7.96
CA LEU A 50 -7.60 -8.28 7.38
C LEU A 50 -8.28 -8.47 6.02
N GLU A 51 -9.52 -8.00 5.88
CA GLU A 51 -10.27 -8.08 4.63
C GLU A 51 -9.54 -7.37 3.47
N LEU A 52 -9.01 -6.17 3.72
CA LEU A 52 -8.23 -5.44 2.73
C LEU A 52 -6.88 -6.08 2.48
N ALA A 53 -6.22 -6.60 3.52
CA ALA A 53 -4.97 -7.34 3.36
C ALA A 53 -5.16 -8.58 2.47
N LEU A 54 -6.26 -9.33 2.65
CA LEU A 54 -6.63 -10.44 1.77
C LEU A 54 -6.88 -9.96 0.34
N LYS A 55 -7.66 -8.90 0.15
CA LYS A 55 -7.95 -8.32 -1.17
C LYS A 55 -6.68 -7.90 -1.90
N PHE A 56 -5.78 -7.20 -1.21
CA PHE A 56 -4.47 -6.82 -1.75
C PHE A 56 -3.59 -8.04 -2.05
N SER A 57 -3.59 -9.04 -1.16
CA SER A 57 -2.79 -10.25 -1.32
C SER A 57 -3.16 -11.04 -2.59
N VAL A 58 -4.46 -11.18 -2.86
CA VAL A 58 -4.98 -11.80 -4.08
C VAL A 58 -4.56 -11.01 -5.31
N PHE A 59 -4.70 -9.68 -5.27
CA PHE A 59 -4.34 -8.81 -6.39
C PHE A 59 -2.83 -8.83 -6.71
N PHE A 60 -1.98 -8.76 -5.68
CA PHE A 60 -0.52 -8.75 -5.86
C PHE A 60 0.08 -10.15 -5.99
N LYS A 61 -0.72 -11.21 -5.86
CA LYS A 61 -0.27 -12.62 -5.85
C LYS A 61 0.81 -12.88 -4.79
N ILE A 62 0.55 -12.40 -3.58
CA ILE A 62 1.42 -12.55 -2.40
C ILE A 62 0.62 -13.14 -1.25
N LYS A 63 1.30 -13.53 -0.18
CA LYS A 63 0.63 -13.89 1.08
C LYS A 63 0.21 -12.63 1.85
N PRO A 64 -0.91 -12.64 2.59
CA PRO A 64 -1.40 -11.48 3.33
C PRO A 64 -0.43 -11.00 4.43
N GLU A 65 0.34 -11.91 5.03
CA GLU A 65 1.44 -11.62 5.97
C GLU A 65 2.50 -10.66 5.39
N ASN A 66 2.68 -10.62 4.06
CA ASN A 66 3.57 -9.67 3.41
C ASN A 66 3.04 -8.22 3.42
N LEU A 67 1.82 -7.98 3.89
CA LEU A 67 1.21 -6.65 4.03
C LEU A 67 1.00 -6.25 5.50
N LEU A 68 1.09 -7.20 6.42
CA LEU A 68 1.00 -6.96 7.85
C LEU A 68 2.38 -6.56 8.36
N ASN A 69 2.42 -5.55 9.22
CA ASN A 69 3.61 -5.26 10.01
C ASN A 69 3.47 -6.04 11.32
N GLU A 70 4.51 -6.79 11.69
CA GLU A 70 4.67 -7.28 13.07
C GLU A 70 4.97 -6.10 14.00
#